data_AF-A0A929F9C1-F1
#
_entry.id   AF-A0A929F9C1-F1
#
_cell.length_a   1.000
_cell.length_b   1.000
_cell.length_c   1.000
_cell.angle_alpha   90.00
_cell.angle_beta   90.00
_cell.angle_gamma   90.00
#
_symmetry.space_group_name_H-M   'P 1'
#
loop_
_entity.id
_entity.type
_entity.pdbx_description
1 polymer ?
#
loop_
_entity_poly.entity_id
_entity_poly.type
_entity_poly.pdbx_seq_one_letter_code
_entity_poly.pdbx_strand_id
1 'polypeptide(L)'
;MKEILPPSLLPYLQSDENHFRLEISIASRETSFLEKSPFPFLLINESTPFERLLEAKIVTDADSEIRRVFLLQQSDVYRHVPDEMWPLTNEDIDRRWKNTFELYSSQSKTAGSNPILLAEQIQKNGEFLPFQSLFYCVLKDVYFHPPCPKCGDFLQLCCDDTLLAESNLTPYTTSLQRYLYCPKCLQESENTQFYTYSREGNDPATLKNRRDLVNDFGNLILKSGSLDSFPCMKCPELTPCYGTDNRVMSRIVPYSFYPFHLLIFEADTLSAPDFLTLISGASFEALKANLSGKQARGRLRCLQTYEHTRATHSDYMFGGDSEKGFLEILYLKLSFLGELIREFFSDSNRAVYCDSSLSLDRVWVRVADQAGLLPQFWNFNISILDIWSDLIHQPHLSKYPPAYGHHFLGTIWFYALLVNDHQSVEKVRAELDKHMPALSVQDRVFSEIIQTEGAGTVFAPENIFWIPESKHVGENWHALWNKSLDIGGAILAAGLQSERKWSPDEFWLDYNTLRTDIKTELFGQAPSATPAKYPPEDPAIADILNRLLTKWRREIRPSATP
;
A
#
# COMPACT_ATOMS: atom_id res chain seq x y z
N MET A 1 -31.83 -8.33 -22.89
CA MET A 1 -30.82 -7.25 -22.89
C MET A 1 -29.57 -7.80 -23.56
N LYS A 2 -28.92 -7.06 -24.48
CA LYS A 2 -27.57 -7.45 -24.92
C LYS A 2 -26.64 -7.18 -23.75
N GLU A 3 -26.14 -8.21 -23.09
CA GLU A 3 -25.07 -8.06 -22.11
C GLU A 3 -23.87 -7.43 -22.83
N ILE A 4 -23.48 -6.25 -22.37
CA ILE A 4 -22.31 -5.55 -22.87
C ILE A 4 -21.12 -6.24 -22.22
N LEU A 5 -20.26 -6.85 -23.04
CA LEU A 5 -18.99 -7.43 -22.57
C LEU A 5 -18.20 -6.34 -21.82
N PRO A 6 -17.58 -6.67 -20.66
CA PRO A 6 -16.72 -5.73 -19.95
C PRO A 6 -15.58 -5.19 -20.86
N PRO A 7 -14.98 -4.03 -20.56
CA PRO A 7 -13.83 -3.52 -21.30
C PRO A 7 -12.60 -4.45 -21.23
N SER A 8 -11.71 -4.33 -22.21
CA SER A 8 -10.46 -5.10 -22.27
C SER A 8 -9.28 -4.27 -21.78
N LEU A 9 -8.36 -4.88 -21.03
CA LEU A 9 -7.07 -4.25 -20.70
C LEU A 9 -6.01 -4.44 -21.80
N LEU A 10 -6.24 -5.35 -22.76
CA LEU A 10 -5.26 -5.72 -23.79
C LEU A 10 -4.73 -4.53 -24.63
N PRO A 11 -5.54 -3.53 -25.03
CA PRO A 11 -5.05 -2.39 -25.80
C PRO A 11 -3.95 -1.60 -25.08
N TYR A 12 -3.92 -1.67 -23.75
CA TYR A 12 -2.91 -1.00 -22.93
C TYR A 12 -1.72 -1.91 -22.62
N LEU A 13 -1.82 -3.22 -22.81
CA LEU A 13 -0.73 -4.17 -22.52
C LEU A 13 0.09 -4.53 -23.77
N GLN A 14 -0.49 -4.35 -24.96
CA GLN A 14 0.13 -4.71 -26.23
C GLN A 14 0.63 -3.44 -26.95
N SER A 15 1.79 -3.55 -27.60
CA SER A 15 2.47 -2.45 -28.31
C SER A 15 1.88 -2.11 -29.68
N ASP A 16 0.98 -2.95 -30.20
CA ASP A 16 0.70 -2.98 -31.64
C ASP A 16 -0.14 -1.78 -32.11
N GLU A 17 -0.89 -1.13 -31.21
CA GLU A 17 -1.78 0.00 -31.54
C GLU A 17 -1.36 1.32 -30.88
N ASN A 18 -0.55 1.29 -29.82
CA ASN A 18 -0.26 2.44 -28.96
C ASN A 18 1.25 2.66 -28.78
N HIS A 19 1.70 3.91 -28.88
CA HIS A 19 3.10 4.32 -28.61
C HIS A 19 3.55 4.14 -27.15
N PHE A 20 2.61 3.79 -26.27
CA PHE A 20 2.84 3.54 -24.87
C PHE A 20 2.10 2.28 -24.45
N ARG A 21 2.69 1.49 -23.55
CA ARG A 21 2.04 0.33 -22.95
C ARG A 21 2.28 0.27 -21.44
N LEU A 22 1.36 -0.37 -20.76
CA LEU A 22 1.45 -0.76 -19.37
C LEU A 22 2.18 -2.11 -19.30
N GLU A 23 3.40 -2.10 -18.78
CA GLU A 23 4.20 -3.30 -18.54
C GLU A 23 4.06 -3.73 -17.08
N ILE A 24 3.41 -4.87 -16.85
CA ILE A 24 3.24 -5.41 -15.50
C ILE A 24 4.52 -6.14 -15.08
N SER A 25 5.05 -5.78 -13.93
CA SER A 25 6.32 -6.36 -13.47
C SER A 25 6.15 -7.83 -13.07
N ILE A 26 7.14 -8.64 -13.43
CA ILE A 26 7.24 -10.06 -13.10
C ILE A 26 8.28 -10.24 -12.00
N ALA A 27 7.98 -11.05 -10.98
CA ALA A 27 8.83 -11.24 -9.81
C ALA A 27 10.17 -11.91 -10.12
N SER A 28 10.21 -12.81 -11.11
CA SER A 28 11.43 -13.37 -11.67
C SER A 28 11.16 -13.94 -13.06
N ARG A 29 12.10 -13.76 -13.98
CA ARG A 29 12.10 -14.38 -15.31
C ARG A 29 12.77 -15.76 -15.32
N GLU A 30 13.27 -16.23 -14.19
CA GLU A 30 13.87 -17.56 -14.09
C GLU A 30 12.81 -18.65 -14.29
N THR A 31 13.06 -19.55 -15.23
CA THR A 31 12.13 -20.63 -15.59
C THR A 31 11.75 -21.49 -14.38
N SER A 32 12.71 -21.77 -13.49
CA SER A 32 12.50 -22.54 -12.27
C SER A 32 11.57 -21.87 -11.25
N PHE A 33 11.52 -20.54 -11.24
CA PHE A 33 10.59 -19.77 -10.41
C PHE A 33 9.19 -19.78 -11.02
N LEU A 34 9.10 -19.51 -12.32
CA LEU A 34 7.85 -19.46 -13.07
C LEU A 34 7.10 -20.80 -13.05
N GLU A 35 7.84 -21.91 -13.01
CA GLU A 35 7.25 -23.25 -12.86
C GLU A 35 6.67 -23.54 -11.47
N LYS A 36 7.14 -22.84 -10.44
CA LYS A 36 6.74 -23.07 -9.04
C LYS A 36 5.76 -22.03 -8.52
N SER A 37 5.72 -20.83 -9.11
CA SER A 37 4.84 -19.75 -8.66
C SER A 37 3.50 -19.80 -9.40
N PRO A 38 2.36 -19.94 -8.69
CA PRO A 38 1.04 -19.88 -9.31
C PRO A 38 0.68 -18.47 -9.82
N PHE A 39 1.45 -17.44 -9.40
CA PHE A 39 1.24 -16.04 -9.76
C PHE A 39 2.62 -15.37 -9.95
N PRO A 40 3.07 -15.14 -11.20
CA PRO A 40 4.44 -14.70 -11.47
C PRO A 40 4.65 -13.19 -11.36
N PHE A 41 3.59 -12.40 -11.17
CA PHE A 41 3.66 -10.95 -11.12
C PHE A 41 4.24 -10.45 -9.79
N LEU A 42 4.90 -9.28 -9.83
CA LEU A 42 5.50 -8.72 -8.64
C LEU A 42 4.44 -8.09 -7.74
N LEU A 43 4.10 -8.84 -6.70
CA LEU A 43 3.21 -8.41 -5.64
C LEU A 43 3.93 -7.45 -4.69
N ILE A 44 3.40 -6.23 -4.57
CA ILE A 44 3.85 -5.21 -3.63
C ILE A 44 3.22 -5.45 -2.26
N ASN A 45 1.90 -5.64 -2.22
CA ASN A 45 1.15 -5.92 -0.99
C ASN A 45 -0.10 -6.77 -1.29
N GLU A 46 -0.47 -7.65 -0.37
CA GLU A 46 -1.70 -8.46 -0.34
C GLU A 46 -2.13 -8.71 1.12
N SER A 47 -1.96 -7.70 1.96
CA SER A 47 -2.31 -7.73 3.39
C SER A 47 -3.83 -7.77 3.61
N THR A 48 -4.61 -7.46 2.58
CA THR A 48 -6.04 -7.28 2.65
C THR A 48 -6.78 -8.41 1.92
N PRO A 49 -8.02 -8.70 2.33
CA PRO A 49 -8.72 -9.88 1.83
C PRO A 49 -9.27 -9.72 0.41
N PHE A 50 -9.52 -8.51 -0.10
CA PHE A 50 -10.32 -8.31 -1.33
C PHE A 50 -9.52 -7.77 -2.52
N GLU A 51 -8.31 -7.28 -2.27
CA GLU A 51 -7.50 -6.62 -3.25
C GLU A 51 -6.01 -6.96 -3.08
N ARG A 52 -5.24 -6.60 -4.10
CA ARG A 52 -3.80 -6.77 -4.14
C ARG A 52 -3.18 -5.58 -4.83
N LEU A 53 -1.97 -5.22 -4.42
CA LEU A 53 -1.18 -4.15 -5.01
C LEU A 53 -0.05 -4.76 -5.82
N LEU A 54 -0.02 -4.52 -7.13
CA LEU A 54 1.02 -5.00 -8.04
C LEU A 54 1.88 -3.83 -8.52
N GLU A 55 3.11 -4.14 -8.92
CA GLU A 55 3.97 -3.17 -9.60
C GLU A 55 3.80 -3.25 -11.12
N ALA A 56 3.74 -2.10 -11.76
CA ALA A 56 3.83 -1.97 -13.21
C ALA A 56 4.59 -0.71 -13.62
N LYS A 57 4.79 -0.55 -14.92
CA LYS A 57 5.45 0.59 -15.53
C LYS A 57 4.68 1.04 -16.76
N ILE A 58 4.63 2.33 -17.01
CA ILE A 58 4.24 2.88 -18.30
C ILE A 58 5.53 3.04 -19.10
N VAL A 59 5.61 2.35 -20.24
CA VAL A 59 6.79 2.34 -21.12
C VAL A 59 6.42 2.79 -22.52
N THR A 60 7.38 3.37 -23.24
CA THR A 60 7.24 3.67 -24.67
C THR A 60 7.29 2.41 -25.53
N ASP A 61 6.95 2.53 -26.81
CA ASP A 61 7.24 1.55 -27.85
C ASP A 61 8.74 1.20 -28.00
N ALA A 62 9.64 2.10 -27.59
CA ALA A 62 11.08 1.87 -27.46
C ALA A 62 11.53 1.29 -26.10
N ASP A 63 10.61 0.75 -25.30
CA ASP A 63 10.86 0.16 -23.96
C ASP A 63 11.48 1.13 -22.93
N SER A 64 11.40 2.44 -23.17
CA SER A 64 11.85 3.45 -22.21
C SER A 64 10.80 3.65 -21.14
N GLU A 65 11.22 3.57 -19.87
CA GLU A 65 10.33 3.80 -18.72
C GLU A 65 9.95 5.28 -18.62
N ILE A 66 8.65 5.54 -18.67
CA ILE A 66 8.08 6.88 -18.47
C ILE A 66 7.76 7.08 -16.99
N ARG A 67 7.11 6.08 -16.40
CA ARG A 67 6.62 6.17 -15.03
C ARG A 67 6.42 4.78 -14.43
N ARG A 68 6.83 4.63 -13.18
CA ARG A 68 6.49 3.49 -12.34
C ARG A 68 5.10 3.70 -11.72
N VAL A 69 4.28 2.66 -11.73
CA VAL A 69 2.90 2.73 -11.23
C VAL A 69 2.58 1.54 -10.33
N PHE A 70 1.63 1.73 -9.42
CA PHE A 70 1.01 0.67 -8.65
C PHE A 70 -0.39 0.37 -9.18
N LEU A 71 -0.71 -0.93 -9.24
CA LEU A 71 -2.00 -1.45 -9.69
C LEU A 71 -2.75 -2.00 -8.48
N LEU A 72 -3.74 -1.26 -7.98
CA LEU A 72 -4.67 -1.74 -6.96
C LEU A 72 -5.75 -2.56 -7.66
N GLN A 73 -5.72 -3.87 -7.49
CA GLN A 73 -6.53 -4.82 -8.26
C GLN A 73 -7.37 -5.70 -7.36
N GLN A 74 -8.60 -6.02 -7.78
CA GLN A 74 -9.44 -7.02 -7.14
C GLN A 74 -8.79 -8.42 -7.13
N SER A 75 -8.89 -9.10 -5.99
CA SER A 75 -8.36 -10.45 -5.81
C SER A 75 -9.31 -11.52 -6.37
N ASP A 76 -8.75 -12.59 -6.92
CA ASP A 76 -9.53 -13.75 -7.40
C ASP A 76 -10.01 -14.64 -6.25
N VAL A 77 -9.24 -14.65 -5.15
CA VAL A 77 -9.53 -15.40 -3.94
C VAL A 77 -9.59 -14.42 -2.80
N TYR A 78 -10.70 -14.42 -2.07
CA TYR A 78 -10.82 -13.59 -0.89
C TYR A 78 -10.36 -14.34 0.36
N ARG A 79 -9.43 -13.75 1.11
CA ARG A 79 -8.90 -14.32 2.37
C ARG A 79 -9.75 -13.94 3.59
N HIS A 80 -11.04 -13.74 3.38
CA HIS A 80 -11.97 -13.30 4.41
C HIS A 80 -12.40 -14.49 5.27
N VAL A 81 -12.46 -14.28 6.59
CA VAL A 81 -13.06 -15.24 7.52
C VAL A 81 -14.57 -14.95 7.52
N PRO A 82 -15.43 -15.89 7.10
CA PRO A 82 -16.86 -15.66 7.02
C PRO A 82 -17.44 -15.19 8.36
N ASP A 83 -18.21 -14.10 8.34
CA ASP A 83 -19.03 -13.64 9.46
C ASP A 83 -20.47 -14.13 9.25
N GLU A 84 -20.97 -14.98 10.15
CA GLU A 84 -22.35 -15.49 10.09
C GLU A 84 -23.40 -14.40 10.34
N MET A 85 -23.05 -13.36 11.12
CA MET A 85 -23.96 -12.25 11.40
C MET A 85 -23.99 -11.23 10.27
N TRP A 86 -22.88 -11.07 9.55
CA TRP A 86 -22.74 -10.08 8.48
C TRP A 86 -22.01 -10.68 7.27
N PRO A 87 -22.65 -11.64 6.56
CA PRO A 87 -22.02 -12.29 5.43
C PRO A 87 -21.79 -11.27 4.33
N LEU A 88 -20.54 -11.16 3.88
CA LEU A 88 -20.18 -10.36 2.71
C LEU A 88 -20.55 -11.10 1.43
N THR A 89 -21.00 -10.35 0.44
CA THR A 89 -21.42 -10.86 -0.86
C THR A 89 -20.60 -10.22 -1.99
N ASN A 90 -20.62 -10.79 -3.18
CA ASN A 90 -19.95 -10.17 -4.33
C ASN A 90 -20.50 -8.78 -4.65
N GLU A 91 -21.81 -8.55 -4.46
CA GLU A 91 -22.40 -7.22 -4.66
C GLU A 91 -21.84 -6.18 -3.68
N ASP A 92 -21.53 -6.59 -2.44
CA ASP A 92 -20.89 -5.71 -1.48
C ASP A 92 -19.47 -5.35 -1.91
N ILE A 93 -18.73 -6.30 -2.50
CA ILE A 93 -17.40 -6.04 -3.05
C ILE A 93 -17.48 -5.10 -4.26
N ASP A 94 -18.42 -5.33 -5.17
CA ASP A 94 -18.63 -4.45 -6.34
C ASP A 94 -18.98 -3.02 -5.90
N ARG A 95 -19.84 -2.89 -4.88
CA ARG A 95 -20.19 -1.59 -4.29
C ARG A 95 -18.97 -0.90 -3.67
N ARG A 96 -18.13 -1.63 -2.93
CA ARG A 96 -16.87 -1.09 -2.37
C ARG A 96 -15.97 -0.52 -3.45
N TRP A 97 -15.81 -1.21 -4.57
CA TRP A 97 -14.99 -0.72 -5.69
C TRP A 97 -15.56 0.55 -6.33
N LYS A 98 -16.89 0.61 -6.52
CA LYS A 98 -17.56 1.82 -7.03
C LYS A 98 -17.37 3.01 -6.09
N ASN A 99 -17.62 2.81 -4.80
CA ASN A 99 -17.43 3.84 -3.77
C ASN A 99 -15.97 4.31 -3.67
N THR A 100 -15.04 3.36 -3.75
CA THR A 100 -13.59 3.62 -3.78
C THR A 100 -13.23 4.53 -4.94
N PHE A 101 -13.72 4.20 -6.14
CA PHE A 101 -13.49 5.01 -7.33
C PHE A 101 -14.08 6.42 -7.21
N GLU A 102 -15.30 6.55 -6.67
CA GLU A 102 -15.93 7.85 -6.43
C GLU A 102 -15.14 8.69 -5.42
N LEU A 103 -14.63 8.07 -4.35
CA LEU A 103 -13.80 8.73 -3.36
C LEU A 103 -12.53 9.30 -4.02
N TYR A 104 -11.75 8.45 -4.68
CA TYR A 104 -10.51 8.87 -5.34
C TYR A 104 -10.75 9.86 -6.49
N SER A 105 -11.89 9.78 -7.17
CA SER A 105 -12.23 10.72 -8.25
C SER A 105 -12.75 12.06 -7.75
N SER A 106 -13.35 12.11 -6.55
CA SER A 106 -13.90 13.33 -5.94
C SER A 106 -12.89 14.09 -5.09
N GLN A 107 -11.76 13.49 -4.74
CA GLN A 107 -10.67 14.19 -4.05
C GLN A 107 -10.16 15.34 -4.94
N SER A 108 -10.35 16.56 -4.45
CA SER A 108 -9.64 17.74 -4.95
C SER A 108 -8.14 17.43 -5.02
N LYS A 109 -7.46 17.96 -6.04
CA LYS A 109 -6.04 17.80 -6.43
C LYS A 109 -4.96 18.00 -5.33
N THR A 110 -5.35 18.11 -4.06
CA THR A 110 -4.54 18.45 -2.90
C THR A 110 -3.87 17.24 -2.22
N ALA A 111 -4.33 16.01 -2.45
CA ALA A 111 -3.66 14.78 -2.00
C ALA A 111 -3.13 14.03 -3.24
N GLY A 112 -1.83 13.70 -3.27
CA GLY A 112 -1.06 13.32 -4.46
C GLY A 112 -1.37 11.95 -5.11
N SER A 113 -2.61 11.49 -5.08
CA SER A 113 -2.98 10.10 -5.37
C SER A 113 -4.23 9.96 -6.26
N ASN A 114 -4.42 10.86 -7.23
CA ASN A 114 -5.47 10.66 -8.22
C ASN A 114 -5.14 9.45 -9.10
N PRO A 115 -6.10 8.53 -9.33
CA PRO A 115 -5.86 7.39 -10.19
C PRO A 115 -5.67 7.84 -11.65
N ILE A 116 -4.77 7.16 -12.35
CA ILE A 116 -4.62 7.23 -13.81
C ILE A 116 -5.78 6.43 -14.40
N LEU A 117 -6.68 7.11 -15.10
CA LEU A 117 -7.90 6.53 -15.64
C LEU A 117 -7.72 6.09 -17.09
N LEU A 118 -8.19 4.89 -17.40
CA LEU A 118 -8.25 4.36 -18.76
C LEU A 118 -9.63 4.64 -19.35
N ALA A 119 -9.68 5.06 -20.62
CA ALA A 119 -10.90 5.61 -21.22
C ALA A 119 -12.08 4.61 -21.22
N GLU A 120 -11.78 3.32 -21.35
CA GLU A 120 -12.77 2.24 -21.44
C GLU A 120 -13.32 1.81 -20.08
N GLN A 121 -12.69 2.27 -19.00
CA GLN A 121 -13.03 1.90 -17.64
C GLN A 121 -14.24 2.68 -17.09
N ILE A 122 -14.58 3.80 -17.73
CA ILE A 122 -15.66 4.69 -17.30
C ILE A 122 -16.68 4.80 -18.43
N GLN A 123 -17.90 4.37 -18.16
CA GLN A 123 -19.00 4.54 -19.10
C GLN A 123 -19.38 6.02 -19.27
N LYS A 124 -20.15 6.34 -20.33
CA LYS A 124 -20.66 7.70 -20.58
C LYS A 124 -21.51 8.28 -19.44
N ASN A 125 -22.11 7.41 -18.61
CA ASN A 125 -22.88 7.79 -17.42
C ASN A 125 -22.00 8.01 -16.17
N GLY A 126 -20.67 7.83 -16.27
CA GLY A 126 -19.74 7.92 -15.15
C GLY A 126 -19.56 6.61 -14.36
N GLU A 127 -20.21 5.51 -14.77
CA GLU A 127 -20.10 4.23 -14.07
C GLU A 127 -18.72 3.59 -14.25
N PHE A 128 -18.13 3.16 -13.14
CA PHE A 128 -16.87 2.42 -13.08
C PHE A 128 -17.10 0.95 -13.41
N LEU A 129 -16.34 0.43 -14.39
CA LEU A 129 -16.47 -0.94 -14.87
C LEU A 129 -15.28 -1.83 -14.50
N PRO A 130 -15.50 -3.13 -14.24
CA PRO A 130 -14.43 -4.11 -14.20
C PRO A 130 -13.90 -4.41 -15.60
N PHE A 131 -12.63 -4.78 -15.71
CA PHE A 131 -12.06 -5.35 -16.94
C PHE A 131 -12.44 -6.83 -17.08
N GLN A 132 -12.44 -7.35 -18.32
CA GLN A 132 -12.62 -8.77 -18.59
C GLN A 132 -11.53 -9.63 -17.94
N SER A 133 -11.85 -10.90 -17.65
CA SER A 133 -10.89 -11.93 -17.27
C SER A 133 -9.66 -11.93 -18.18
N LEU A 134 -8.48 -12.09 -17.58
CA LEU A 134 -7.21 -11.97 -18.28
C LEU A 134 -6.24 -13.07 -17.87
N PHE A 135 -5.68 -13.74 -18.88
CA PHE A 135 -4.68 -14.78 -18.73
C PHE A 135 -3.38 -14.32 -19.38
N TYR A 136 -2.28 -14.92 -18.93
CA TYR A 136 -0.94 -14.60 -19.37
C TYR A 136 -0.19 -15.87 -19.73
N CYS A 137 0.39 -15.89 -20.93
CA CYS A 137 1.30 -16.94 -21.34
C CYS A 137 2.74 -16.52 -21.04
N VAL A 138 3.30 -17.08 -19.98
CA VAL A 138 4.66 -16.81 -19.49
C VAL A 138 5.73 -17.06 -20.55
N LEU A 139 5.54 -18.10 -21.37
CA LEU A 139 6.52 -18.46 -22.40
C LEU A 139 6.55 -17.47 -23.57
N LYS A 140 5.38 -16.95 -23.96
CA LYS A 140 5.23 -16.05 -25.10
C LYS A 140 5.22 -14.58 -24.71
N ASP A 141 5.19 -14.28 -23.41
CA ASP A 141 5.04 -12.93 -22.86
C ASP A 141 3.82 -12.20 -23.46
N VAL A 142 2.66 -12.86 -23.43
CA VAL A 142 1.44 -12.34 -24.06
C VAL A 142 0.21 -12.54 -23.18
N TYR A 143 -0.59 -11.49 -23.10
CA TYR A 143 -1.89 -11.49 -22.43
C TYR A 143 -3.01 -11.86 -23.40
N PHE A 144 -4.04 -12.55 -22.91
CA PHE A 144 -5.21 -12.92 -23.69
C PHE A 144 -6.44 -13.13 -22.82
N HIS A 145 -7.63 -12.97 -23.39
CA HIS A 145 -8.88 -13.34 -22.74
C HIS A 145 -9.14 -14.85 -22.86
N PRO A 146 -9.58 -15.53 -21.79
CA PRO A 146 -9.78 -16.98 -21.82
C PRO A 146 -10.93 -17.37 -22.76
N PRO A 147 -10.66 -18.15 -23.82
CA PRO A 147 -11.73 -18.62 -24.70
C PRO A 147 -12.48 -19.80 -24.06
N CYS A 148 -13.73 -20.01 -24.46
CA CYS A 148 -14.48 -21.19 -24.10
C CYS A 148 -13.83 -22.43 -24.75
N PRO A 149 -13.46 -23.46 -23.98
CA PRO A 149 -12.86 -24.67 -24.54
C PRO A 149 -13.73 -25.44 -25.57
N LYS A 150 -15.04 -25.16 -25.62
CA LYS A 150 -15.98 -25.83 -26.53
C LYS A 150 -16.15 -25.09 -27.86
N CYS A 151 -16.40 -23.78 -27.83
CA CYS A 151 -16.79 -22.99 -29.01
C CYS A 151 -15.83 -21.85 -29.36
N GLY A 152 -14.88 -21.51 -28.48
CA GLY A 152 -13.91 -20.43 -28.70
C GLY A 152 -14.38 -19.02 -28.30
N ASP A 153 -15.67 -18.80 -28.03
CA ASP A 153 -16.18 -17.50 -27.54
C ASP A 153 -15.72 -17.19 -26.11
N PHE A 154 -15.74 -15.93 -25.70
CA PHE A 154 -15.27 -15.54 -24.36
C PHE A 154 -16.12 -16.12 -23.23
N LEU A 155 -15.43 -16.54 -22.16
CA LEU A 155 -16.08 -16.86 -20.89
C LEU A 155 -16.51 -15.57 -20.18
N GLN A 156 -17.65 -15.62 -19.51
CA GLN A 156 -18.22 -14.50 -18.76
C GLN A 156 -18.53 -14.91 -17.32
N LEU A 157 -18.54 -13.94 -16.41
CA LEU A 157 -18.98 -14.14 -15.03
C LEU A 157 -20.49 -14.37 -14.99
N CYS A 158 -20.93 -15.43 -14.31
CA CYS A 158 -22.34 -15.70 -14.10
C CYS A 158 -22.83 -14.96 -12.85
N CYS A 159 -23.72 -13.99 -13.04
CA CYS A 159 -24.44 -13.30 -11.97
C CYS A 159 -25.93 -13.74 -11.87
N ASP A 160 -26.37 -14.69 -12.70
CA ASP A 160 -27.73 -15.23 -12.66
C ASP A 160 -27.84 -16.32 -11.59
N ASP A 161 -28.39 -15.96 -10.44
CA ASP A 161 -28.59 -16.86 -9.31
C ASP A 161 -29.51 -18.04 -9.61
N THR A 162 -30.45 -17.89 -10.54
CA THR A 162 -31.37 -18.98 -10.92
C THR A 162 -30.58 -20.05 -11.66
N LEU A 163 -29.77 -19.65 -12.63
CA LEU A 163 -28.91 -20.54 -13.40
C LEU A 163 -27.86 -21.23 -12.50
N LEU A 164 -27.29 -20.50 -11.53
CA LEU A 164 -26.36 -21.07 -10.56
C LEU A 164 -27.04 -22.11 -9.67
N ALA A 165 -28.24 -21.82 -9.16
CA ALA A 165 -29.00 -22.75 -8.33
C ALA A 165 -29.40 -24.03 -9.08
N GLU A 166 -29.82 -23.92 -10.35
CA GLU A 166 -30.11 -25.08 -11.21
C GLU A 166 -28.89 -25.99 -11.42
N SER A 167 -27.69 -25.41 -11.34
CA SER A 167 -26.42 -26.11 -11.44
C SER A 167 -25.85 -26.61 -10.10
N ASN A 168 -26.61 -26.47 -9.01
CA ASN A 168 -26.18 -26.73 -7.63
C ASN A 168 -24.93 -25.92 -7.22
N LEU A 169 -24.83 -24.68 -7.70
CA LEU A 169 -23.78 -23.73 -7.35
C LEU A 169 -24.33 -22.66 -6.42
N THR A 170 -23.45 -22.10 -5.59
CA THR A 170 -23.82 -21.02 -4.67
C THR A 170 -24.20 -19.74 -5.45
N PRO A 171 -25.26 -19.02 -5.06
CA PRO A 171 -25.65 -17.79 -5.74
C PRO A 171 -24.58 -16.69 -5.65
N TYR A 172 -24.52 -15.81 -6.66
CA TYR A 172 -23.61 -14.67 -6.73
C TYR A 172 -23.97 -13.60 -5.69
N THR A 173 -25.27 -13.30 -5.54
CA THR A 173 -25.75 -12.18 -4.72
C THR A 173 -25.71 -12.46 -3.21
N THR A 174 -25.59 -13.73 -2.81
CA THR A 174 -25.60 -14.14 -1.39
C THR A 174 -24.30 -14.78 -0.92
N SER A 175 -23.26 -14.78 -1.77
CA SER A 175 -21.96 -15.36 -1.43
C SER A 175 -20.82 -14.59 -2.06
N LEU A 176 -19.59 -15.02 -1.75
CA LEU A 176 -18.36 -14.58 -2.39
C LEU A 176 -17.88 -15.53 -3.51
N GLN A 177 -18.65 -16.59 -3.78
CA GLN A 177 -18.31 -17.54 -4.85
C GLN A 177 -18.60 -16.91 -6.21
N ARG A 178 -17.69 -17.14 -7.15
CA ARG A 178 -17.76 -16.61 -8.51
C ARG A 178 -17.54 -17.72 -9.51
N TYR A 179 -18.25 -17.68 -10.62
CA TYR A 179 -18.20 -18.74 -11.63
C TYR A 179 -18.16 -18.13 -13.03
N LEU A 180 -17.23 -18.62 -13.85
CA LEU A 180 -17.21 -18.33 -15.27
C LEU A 180 -18.02 -19.37 -16.04
N TYR A 181 -18.74 -18.94 -17.07
CA TYR A 181 -19.48 -19.81 -17.98
C TYR A 181 -19.44 -19.27 -19.41
N CYS A 182 -19.91 -20.06 -20.37
CA CYS A 182 -20.07 -19.60 -21.75
C CYS A 182 -21.56 -19.40 -22.08
N PRO A 183 -22.00 -18.15 -22.30
CA PRO A 183 -23.40 -17.86 -22.64
C PRO A 183 -23.84 -18.50 -23.97
N LYS A 184 -22.95 -18.54 -24.96
CA LYS A 184 -23.26 -19.14 -26.27
C LYS A 184 -23.48 -20.65 -26.17
N CYS A 185 -22.63 -21.37 -25.45
CA CYS A 185 -22.83 -22.81 -25.26
C CYS A 185 -24.11 -23.12 -24.45
N LEU A 186 -24.48 -22.25 -23.52
CA LEU A 186 -25.75 -22.38 -22.80
C LEU A 186 -26.94 -22.26 -23.76
N GLN A 187 -26.92 -21.25 -24.66
CA GLN A 187 -27.97 -21.05 -25.67
C GLN A 187 -28.06 -22.19 -26.69
N GLU A 188 -26.94 -22.80 -27.07
CA GLU A 188 -26.90 -23.83 -28.11
C GLU A 188 -27.21 -25.25 -27.63
N SER A 189 -26.96 -25.57 -26.36
CA SER A 189 -26.98 -26.96 -25.89
C SER A 189 -27.59 -27.19 -24.51
N GLU A 190 -28.17 -26.16 -23.88
CA GLU A 190 -28.73 -26.15 -22.51
C GLU A 190 -27.75 -26.61 -21.40
N ASN A 191 -26.53 -27.02 -21.74
CA ASN A 191 -25.54 -27.55 -20.81
C ASN A 191 -24.20 -26.82 -20.97
N THR A 192 -24.02 -25.80 -20.13
CA THR A 192 -22.78 -25.03 -20.04
C THR A 192 -21.87 -25.57 -18.93
N GLN A 193 -20.55 -25.45 -19.16
CA GLN A 193 -19.56 -25.84 -18.16
C GLN A 193 -19.22 -24.61 -17.32
N PHE A 194 -19.31 -24.74 -16.00
CA PHE A 194 -18.88 -23.71 -15.06
C PHE A 194 -17.43 -23.91 -14.63
N TYR A 195 -16.73 -22.81 -14.41
CA TYR A 195 -15.36 -22.77 -13.94
C TYR A 195 -15.20 -21.82 -12.75
N THR A 196 -14.46 -22.25 -11.73
CA THR A 196 -14.06 -21.43 -10.57
C THR A 196 -12.53 -21.34 -10.49
N TYR A 197 -11.98 -20.37 -9.76
CA TYR A 197 -10.55 -20.27 -9.52
C TYR A 197 -10.03 -21.48 -8.73
N SER A 198 -10.71 -21.83 -7.64
CA SER A 198 -10.39 -22.95 -6.75
C SER A 198 -11.67 -23.62 -6.28
N ARG A 199 -11.64 -24.95 -6.19
CA ARG A 199 -12.78 -25.73 -5.67
C ARG A 199 -12.74 -25.84 -4.15
N GLU A 200 -13.91 -25.85 -3.56
CA GLU A 200 -14.17 -26.13 -2.16
C GLU A 200 -14.73 -27.54 -1.98
N GLY A 201 -14.70 -28.05 -0.74
CA GLY A 201 -15.07 -29.44 -0.44
C GLY A 201 -16.52 -29.80 -0.76
N ASN A 202 -17.41 -28.80 -0.79
CA ASN A 202 -18.85 -28.98 -1.06
C ASN A 202 -19.22 -28.76 -2.53
N ASP A 203 -18.26 -28.41 -3.39
CA ASP A 203 -18.55 -28.11 -4.80
C ASP A 203 -18.96 -29.35 -5.60
N PRO A 204 -19.94 -29.22 -6.51
CA PRO A 204 -20.37 -30.34 -7.34
C PRO A 204 -19.22 -30.86 -8.20
N ALA A 205 -19.21 -32.16 -8.48
CA ALA A 205 -18.15 -32.81 -9.29
C ALA A 205 -18.07 -32.27 -10.72
N THR A 206 -19.16 -31.69 -11.22
CA THR A 206 -19.23 -31.03 -12.52
C THR A 206 -18.47 -29.70 -12.56
N LEU A 207 -18.24 -29.03 -11.42
CA LEU A 207 -17.51 -27.77 -11.39
C LEU A 207 -16.02 -27.99 -11.65
N LYS A 208 -15.47 -27.21 -12.59
CA LYS A 208 -14.06 -27.24 -12.96
C LYS A 208 -13.30 -26.09 -12.32
N ASN A 209 -12.05 -26.31 -11.93
CA ASN A 209 -11.20 -25.23 -11.42
C ASN A 209 -10.37 -24.57 -12.55
N ARG A 210 -9.54 -23.58 -12.20
CA ARG A 210 -8.65 -22.90 -13.15
C ARG A 210 -7.67 -23.82 -13.88
N ARG A 211 -7.18 -24.87 -13.24
CA ARG A 211 -6.25 -25.83 -13.86
C ARG A 211 -6.99 -26.68 -14.88
N ASP A 212 -8.20 -27.10 -14.53
CA ASP A 212 -9.08 -27.83 -15.45
C ASP A 212 -9.40 -26.98 -16.68
N LEU A 213 -9.70 -25.68 -16.51
CA LEU A 213 -9.90 -24.75 -17.62
C LEU A 213 -8.67 -24.64 -18.53
N VAL A 214 -7.49 -24.44 -17.96
CA VAL A 214 -6.24 -24.31 -18.73
C VAL A 214 -5.93 -25.60 -19.50
N ASN A 215 -6.16 -26.77 -18.91
CA ASN A 215 -6.05 -28.06 -19.59
C ASN A 215 -7.08 -28.17 -20.74
N ASP A 216 -8.32 -27.78 -20.48
CA ASP A 216 -9.41 -27.89 -21.44
C ASP A 216 -9.18 -27.04 -22.70
N PHE A 217 -8.39 -25.97 -22.64
CA PHE A 217 -7.98 -25.23 -23.84
C PHE A 217 -7.35 -26.12 -24.93
N GLY A 218 -6.72 -27.24 -24.55
CA GLY A 218 -6.21 -28.22 -25.52
C GLY A 218 -7.31 -28.80 -26.42
N ASN A 219 -8.54 -28.94 -25.90
CA ASN A 219 -9.69 -29.42 -26.65
C ASN A 219 -10.12 -28.43 -27.74
N LEU A 220 -9.98 -27.13 -27.49
CA LEU A 220 -10.31 -26.09 -28.46
C LEU A 220 -9.37 -26.16 -29.68
N ILE A 221 -8.08 -26.39 -29.41
CA ILE A 221 -7.04 -26.45 -30.45
C ILE A 221 -7.27 -27.63 -31.39
N LEU A 222 -7.81 -28.74 -30.89
CA LEU A 222 -8.16 -29.91 -31.70
C LEU A 222 -9.40 -29.69 -32.58
N LYS A 223 -10.30 -28.77 -32.20
CA LYS A 223 -11.63 -28.61 -32.82
C LYS A 223 -11.76 -27.39 -33.72
N SER A 224 -10.99 -26.33 -33.49
CA SER A 224 -11.17 -25.03 -34.15
C SER A 224 -10.03 -24.70 -35.11
N GLY A 225 -10.35 -24.15 -36.29
CA GLY A 225 -9.37 -23.88 -37.35
C GLY A 225 -8.63 -22.53 -37.25
N SER A 226 -9.18 -21.54 -36.54
CA SER A 226 -8.47 -20.28 -36.26
C SER A 226 -9.16 -19.49 -35.15
N LEU A 227 -8.42 -19.15 -34.09
CA LEU A 227 -8.80 -18.14 -33.11
C LEU A 227 -7.59 -17.23 -32.91
N ASP A 228 -7.53 -16.12 -33.64
CA ASP A 228 -6.31 -15.29 -33.71
C ASP A 228 -5.97 -14.64 -32.35
N SER A 229 -6.96 -14.46 -31.47
CA SER A 229 -6.76 -13.94 -30.11
C SER A 229 -6.18 -14.96 -29.12
N PHE A 230 -6.17 -16.26 -29.44
CA PHE A 230 -5.67 -17.29 -28.52
C PHE A 230 -4.23 -17.72 -28.87
N PRO A 231 -3.23 -17.46 -28.00
CA PRO A 231 -1.83 -17.60 -28.35
C PRO A 231 -1.37 -19.03 -28.61
N CYS A 232 -2.14 -20.05 -28.19
CA CYS A 232 -1.75 -21.45 -28.37
C CYS A 232 -2.06 -22.02 -29.76
N MET A 233 -3.01 -21.44 -30.52
CA MET A 233 -3.47 -21.98 -31.80
C MET A 233 -2.34 -22.19 -32.82
N LYS A 234 -1.38 -21.27 -32.87
CA LYS A 234 -0.23 -21.29 -33.79
C LYS A 234 1.09 -21.39 -33.02
N CYS A 235 1.08 -22.01 -31.85
CA CYS A 235 2.25 -22.09 -30.97
C CYS A 235 3.14 -23.29 -31.33
N PRO A 236 4.45 -23.10 -31.58
CA PRO A 236 5.37 -24.23 -31.82
C PRO A 236 5.52 -25.12 -30.57
N GLU A 237 5.20 -24.59 -29.40
CA GLU A 237 5.29 -25.27 -28.10
C GLU A 237 3.99 -25.98 -27.71
N LEU A 238 3.07 -26.18 -28.66
CA LEU A 238 1.80 -26.85 -28.42
C LEU A 238 1.97 -28.26 -27.87
N THR A 239 2.85 -29.07 -28.48
CA THR A 239 3.07 -30.46 -28.08
C THR A 239 3.69 -30.58 -26.68
N PRO A 240 4.73 -29.82 -26.31
CA PRO A 240 5.19 -29.79 -24.91
C PRO A 240 4.14 -29.29 -23.91
N CYS A 241 3.28 -28.35 -24.32
CA CYS A 241 2.28 -27.77 -23.42
C CYS A 241 1.10 -28.71 -23.13
N TYR A 242 0.49 -29.31 -24.16
CA TYR A 242 -0.73 -30.12 -24.06
C TYR A 242 -0.51 -31.62 -24.31
N GLY A 243 0.73 -32.05 -24.56
CA GLY A 243 1.12 -33.45 -24.63
C GLY A 243 1.49 -34.01 -23.25
N THR A 244 2.37 -35.02 -23.25
CA THR A 244 2.76 -35.76 -22.03
C THR A 244 3.48 -34.92 -20.99
N ASP A 245 4.21 -33.89 -21.42
CA ASP A 245 4.98 -33.02 -20.53
C ASP A 245 4.09 -32.05 -19.72
N ASN A 246 2.85 -31.82 -20.17
CA ASN A 246 1.84 -30.97 -19.54
C ASN A 246 2.35 -29.60 -19.05
N ARG A 247 3.27 -28.98 -19.81
CA ARG A 247 3.92 -27.71 -19.41
C ARG A 247 2.97 -26.51 -19.43
N VAL A 248 1.77 -26.67 -19.96
CA VAL A 248 0.77 -25.58 -19.97
C VAL A 248 0.45 -25.10 -18.55
N MET A 249 0.49 -25.98 -17.55
CA MET A 249 0.20 -25.64 -16.15
C MET A 249 1.16 -24.63 -15.52
N SER A 250 2.41 -24.56 -16.01
CA SER A 250 3.40 -23.56 -15.57
C SER A 250 3.52 -22.38 -16.54
N ARG A 251 2.99 -22.52 -17.76
CA ARG A 251 3.15 -21.53 -18.83
C ARG A 251 1.94 -20.64 -19.01
N ILE A 252 0.74 -21.07 -18.62
CA ILE A 252 -0.48 -20.27 -18.67
C ILE A 252 -0.97 -20.06 -17.24
N VAL A 253 -1.07 -18.79 -16.86
CA VAL A 253 -1.53 -18.39 -15.53
C VAL A 253 -2.63 -17.34 -15.65
N PRO A 254 -3.63 -17.33 -14.76
CA PRO A 254 -4.55 -16.21 -14.67
C PRO A 254 -3.80 -14.98 -14.13
N TYR A 255 -3.85 -13.86 -14.86
CA TYR A 255 -3.54 -12.55 -14.28
C TYR A 255 -4.70 -12.09 -13.39
N SER A 256 -5.91 -12.24 -13.91
CA SER A 256 -7.15 -12.22 -13.15
C SER A 256 -8.10 -13.25 -13.76
N PHE A 257 -8.50 -14.23 -12.97
CA PHE A 257 -9.36 -15.29 -13.45
C PHE A 257 -10.77 -14.78 -13.70
N TYR A 258 -11.31 -13.96 -12.81
CA TYR A 258 -12.61 -13.30 -13.01
C TYR A 258 -12.45 -11.91 -13.62
N PRO A 259 -13.53 -11.31 -14.15
CA PRO A 259 -13.58 -9.87 -14.37
C PRO A 259 -13.21 -9.14 -13.08
N PHE A 260 -12.47 -8.04 -13.20
CA PHE A 260 -11.80 -7.41 -12.05
C PHE A 260 -11.77 -5.90 -12.14
N HIS A 261 -11.96 -5.25 -11.00
CA HIS A 261 -11.69 -3.82 -10.85
C HIS A 261 -10.18 -3.56 -10.69
N LEU A 262 -9.74 -2.42 -11.22
CA LEU A 262 -8.33 -2.00 -11.23
C LEU A 262 -8.25 -0.48 -11.03
N LEU A 263 -7.40 0.01 -10.15
CA LEU A 263 -7.05 1.43 -10.09
C LEU A 263 -5.53 1.57 -10.24
N ILE A 264 -5.10 2.53 -11.06
CA ILE A 264 -3.69 2.74 -11.37
C ILE A 264 -3.23 4.00 -10.65
N PHE A 265 -2.20 3.90 -9.82
CA PHE A 265 -1.63 5.03 -9.10
C PHE A 265 -0.18 5.22 -9.51
N GLU A 266 0.31 6.46 -9.45
CA GLU A 266 1.75 6.68 -9.47
C GLU A 266 2.40 5.93 -8.30
N ALA A 267 3.50 5.24 -8.56
CA ALA A 267 4.14 4.42 -7.54
C ALA A 267 4.78 5.30 -6.47
N ASP A 268 4.39 5.10 -5.22
CA ASP A 268 5.05 5.71 -4.08
C ASP A 268 6.39 5.03 -3.79
N THR A 269 7.21 5.72 -3.00
CA THR A 269 8.62 5.37 -2.79
C THR A 269 8.77 4.16 -1.86
N LEU A 270 8.16 4.23 -0.68
CA LEU A 270 8.32 3.24 0.39
C LEU A 270 6.98 2.94 1.07
N SER A 271 6.83 1.73 1.60
CA SER A 271 5.73 1.46 2.54
C SER A 271 5.98 2.19 3.86
N ALA A 272 4.92 2.53 4.60
CA ALA A 272 5.06 3.21 5.89
C ALA A 272 5.95 2.45 6.89
N PRO A 273 5.83 1.11 7.07
CA PRO A 273 6.72 0.41 8.00
C PRO A 273 8.19 0.45 7.58
N ASP A 274 8.48 0.41 6.27
CA ASP A 274 9.86 0.52 5.75
C ASP A 274 10.41 1.94 5.99
N PHE A 275 9.62 2.97 5.70
CA PHE A 275 9.97 4.35 5.96
C PHE A 275 10.23 4.63 7.44
N LEU A 276 9.31 4.20 8.32
CA LEU A 276 9.45 4.34 9.78
C LEU A 276 10.70 3.62 10.31
N THR A 277 11.03 2.46 9.75
CA THR A 277 12.26 1.72 10.10
C THR A 277 13.51 2.49 9.70
N LEU A 278 13.54 3.05 8.48
CA LEU A 278 14.68 3.85 8.00
C LEU A 278 14.86 5.14 8.80
N ILE A 279 13.80 5.92 9.06
CA ILE A 279 13.93 7.15 9.85
C ILE A 279 14.34 6.86 11.30
N SER A 280 14.07 5.65 11.81
CA SER A 280 14.54 5.22 13.15
C SER A 280 16.03 4.87 13.18
N GLY A 281 16.73 4.88 12.04
CA GLY A 281 18.17 4.63 11.95
C GLY A 281 18.57 3.22 11.49
N ALA A 282 17.64 2.43 10.96
CA ALA A 282 17.99 1.13 10.37
C ALA A 282 18.85 1.31 9.11
N SER A 283 19.84 0.42 8.91
CA SER A 283 20.57 0.39 7.64
C SER A 283 19.73 -0.24 6.53
N PHE A 284 20.02 0.14 5.29
CA PHE A 284 19.39 -0.46 4.12
C PHE A 284 19.65 -1.97 4.04
N GLU A 285 20.85 -2.42 4.41
CA GLU A 285 21.23 -3.83 4.44
C GLU A 285 20.40 -4.63 5.45
N ALA A 286 20.20 -4.08 6.65
CA ALA A 286 19.37 -4.72 7.68
C ALA A 286 17.92 -4.84 7.21
N LEU A 287 17.36 -3.78 6.64
CA LEU A 287 15.99 -3.79 6.13
C LEU A 287 15.83 -4.72 4.92
N LYS A 288 16.79 -4.74 3.99
CA LYS A 288 16.81 -5.70 2.86
C LYS A 288 16.83 -7.14 3.34
N ALA A 289 17.64 -7.45 4.35
CA ALA A 289 17.72 -8.78 4.94
C ALA A 289 16.38 -9.19 5.56
N ASN A 290 15.74 -8.29 6.31
CA ASN A 290 14.42 -8.50 6.90
C ASN A 290 13.34 -8.75 5.84
N LEU A 291 13.26 -7.88 4.81
CA LEU A 291 12.28 -8.03 3.71
C LEU A 291 12.52 -9.31 2.90
N SER A 292 13.77 -9.69 2.69
CA SER A 292 14.13 -10.96 2.02
C SER A 292 13.69 -12.17 2.85
N GLY A 293 13.91 -12.14 4.17
CA GLY A 293 13.46 -13.19 5.09
C GLY A 293 11.95 -13.35 5.13
N LYS A 294 11.20 -12.24 5.03
CA LYS A 294 9.73 -12.21 4.93
C LYS A 294 9.20 -12.51 3.52
N GLN A 295 10.08 -12.76 2.54
CA GLN A 295 9.73 -12.94 1.13
C GLN A 295 8.93 -11.78 0.52
N ALA A 296 9.06 -10.56 1.06
CA ALA A 296 8.37 -9.35 0.63
C ALA A 296 9.06 -8.72 -0.59
N ARG A 297 9.10 -9.45 -1.72
CA ARG A 297 9.87 -9.08 -2.92
C ARG A 297 9.50 -7.70 -3.49
N GLY A 298 8.22 -7.36 -3.50
CA GLY A 298 7.78 -6.07 -4.03
C GLY A 298 8.29 -4.88 -3.21
N ARG A 299 8.15 -4.94 -1.89
CA ARG A 299 8.72 -3.94 -0.96
C ARG A 299 10.24 -3.88 -1.03
N LEU A 300 10.91 -5.04 -1.16
CA LEU A 300 12.35 -5.09 -1.38
C LEU A 300 12.75 -4.35 -2.66
N ARG A 301 11.99 -4.50 -3.76
CA ARG A 301 12.24 -3.76 -5.01
C ARG A 301 12.00 -2.26 -4.83
N CYS A 302 10.95 -1.84 -4.12
CA CYS A 302 10.75 -0.42 -3.78
C CYS A 302 11.97 0.16 -3.06
N LEU A 303 12.47 -0.55 -2.04
CA LEU A 303 13.64 -0.14 -1.27
C LEU A 303 14.91 -0.06 -2.13
N GLN A 304 15.14 -1.03 -3.01
CA GLN A 304 16.28 -1.05 -3.93
C GLN A 304 16.22 0.10 -4.94
N THR A 305 15.05 0.37 -5.51
CA THR A 305 14.84 1.52 -6.41
C THR A 305 15.15 2.82 -5.70
N TYR A 306 14.61 3.00 -4.48
CA TYR A 306 14.86 4.19 -3.67
C TYR A 306 16.34 4.38 -3.32
N GLU A 307 17.04 3.31 -2.93
CA GLU A 307 18.47 3.37 -2.64
C GLU A 307 19.31 3.71 -3.87
N HIS A 308 18.86 3.35 -5.08
CA HIS A 308 19.55 3.67 -6.31
C HIS A 308 19.30 5.11 -6.77
N THR A 309 18.08 5.63 -6.56
CA THR A 309 17.70 6.99 -6.97
C THR A 309 18.03 8.05 -5.93
N ARG A 310 18.31 7.67 -4.68
CA ARG A 310 18.71 8.63 -3.64
C ARG A 310 19.97 9.35 -4.07
N ALA A 311 19.96 10.67 -3.91
CA ALA A 311 21.18 11.46 -4.04
C ALA A 311 22.14 11.10 -2.90
N THR A 312 23.44 11.32 -3.09
CA THR A 312 24.50 11.07 -2.10
C THR A 312 24.47 12.03 -0.89
N HIS A 313 23.33 12.64 -0.59
CA HIS A 313 23.14 13.54 0.53
C HIS A 313 22.88 12.76 1.82
N SER A 314 23.07 13.44 2.95
CA SER A 314 22.78 12.89 4.27
C SER A 314 21.30 12.58 4.41
N ASP A 315 20.98 11.43 5.01
CA ASP A 315 19.62 11.03 5.37
C ASP A 315 19.03 11.95 6.48
N TYR A 316 19.91 12.57 7.28
CA TYR A 316 19.60 13.39 8.46
C TYR A 316 20.30 14.76 8.44
N MET A 317 19.75 15.76 9.13
CA MET A 317 20.37 17.08 9.35
C MET A 317 21.49 17.02 10.39
N PHE A 318 21.24 16.35 11.51
CA PHE A 318 22.17 16.32 12.65
C PHE A 318 22.86 14.96 12.81
N GLY A 319 22.48 13.98 11.98
CA GLY A 319 22.93 12.59 12.06
C GLY A 319 22.16 11.82 13.11
N GLY A 320 21.65 10.64 12.74
CA GLY A 320 20.84 9.77 13.62
C GLY A 320 21.54 9.31 14.90
N ASP A 321 22.87 9.39 14.94
CA ASP A 321 23.70 9.03 16.09
C ASP A 321 24.09 10.21 17.00
N SER A 322 23.73 11.43 16.63
CA SER A 322 23.99 12.60 17.48
C SER A 322 23.00 12.66 18.65
N GLU A 323 23.34 13.41 19.70
CA GLU A 323 22.40 13.71 20.79
C GLU A 323 21.09 14.28 20.21
N LYS A 324 21.19 15.22 19.27
CA LYS A 324 20.03 15.82 18.57
C LYS A 324 19.30 14.86 17.62
N GLY A 325 19.86 13.68 17.33
CA GLY A 325 19.24 12.65 16.52
C GLY A 325 17.90 12.19 17.08
N PHE A 326 17.77 12.10 18.42
CA PHE A 326 16.49 11.81 19.08
C PHE A 326 15.39 12.79 18.65
N LEU A 327 15.66 14.10 18.75
CA LEU A 327 14.70 15.15 18.42
C LEU A 327 14.34 15.16 16.94
N GLU A 328 15.32 14.89 16.07
CA GLU A 328 15.10 14.78 14.63
C GLU A 328 14.19 13.60 14.29
N ILE A 329 14.46 12.41 14.82
CA ILE A 329 13.62 11.21 14.61
C ILE A 329 12.20 11.43 15.15
N LEU A 330 12.08 11.99 16.36
CA LEU A 330 10.79 12.31 16.95
C LEU A 330 10.00 13.30 16.08
N TYR A 331 10.66 14.35 15.59
CA TYR A 331 10.04 15.31 14.69
C TYR A 331 9.53 14.67 13.39
N LEU A 332 10.32 13.80 12.77
CA LEU A 332 9.96 13.11 11.53
C LEU A 332 8.80 12.12 11.73
N LYS A 333 8.85 11.31 12.80
CA LYS A 333 7.77 10.38 13.15
C LYS A 333 6.46 11.12 13.47
N LEU A 334 6.53 12.22 14.23
CA LEU A 334 5.36 13.05 14.50
C LEU A 334 4.83 13.69 13.22
N SER A 335 5.71 14.13 12.32
CA SER A 335 5.29 14.68 11.02
C SER A 335 4.56 13.63 10.19
N PHE A 336 5.03 12.38 10.18
CA PHE A 336 4.34 11.26 9.54
C PHE A 336 2.97 11.03 10.17
N LEU A 337 2.89 10.95 11.50
CA LEU A 337 1.64 10.72 12.21
C LEU A 337 0.62 11.84 11.98
N GLY A 338 1.05 13.10 11.97
CA GLY A 338 0.16 14.21 11.66
C GLY A 338 -0.31 14.24 10.21
N GLU A 339 0.51 13.85 9.24
CA GLU A 339 0.03 13.68 7.87
C GLU A 339 -1.00 12.56 7.77
N LEU A 340 -0.74 11.41 8.40
CA LEU A 340 -1.68 10.29 8.43
C LEU A 340 -3.01 10.69 9.06
N ILE A 341 -2.98 11.33 10.22
CA ILE A 341 -4.17 11.83 10.91
C ILE A 341 -4.92 12.84 10.05
N ARG A 342 -4.21 13.72 9.33
CA ARG A 342 -4.85 14.65 8.40
C ARG A 342 -5.60 13.91 7.31
N GLU A 343 -4.98 12.93 6.65
CA GLU A 343 -5.64 12.11 5.62
C GLU A 343 -6.86 11.35 6.17
N PHE A 344 -6.81 10.90 7.43
CA PHE A 344 -7.93 10.22 8.08
C PHE A 344 -9.07 11.15 8.53
N PHE A 345 -8.78 12.39 8.94
CA PHE A 345 -9.79 13.32 9.49
C PHE A 345 -10.17 14.48 8.57
N SER A 346 -9.49 14.68 7.44
CA SER A 346 -9.78 15.78 6.50
C SER A 346 -11.18 15.71 5.87
N ASP A 347 -11.88 14.59 6.03
CA ASP A 347 -13.21 14.39 5.48
C ASP A 347 -14.15 13.83 6.56
N SER A 348 -14.58 14.70 7.49
CA SER A 348 -15.44 14.38 8.66
C SER A 348 -16.81 13.76 8.32
N ASN A 349 -17.07 13.45 7.05
CA ASN A 349 -18.28 12.81 6.54
C ASN A 349 -18.02 11.54 5.71
N ARG A 350 -16.77 11.08 5.55
CA ARG A 350 -16.46 9.98 4.64
C ARG A 350 -15.73 8.84 5.34
N ALA A 351 -16.23 7.63 5.10
CA ALA A 351 -15.76 6.34 5.59
C ALA A 351 -15.81 6.16 7.12
N VAL A 352 -16.91 5.56 7.59
CA VAL A 352 -16.83 4.80 8.83
C VAL A 352 -16.10 3.51 8.48
N TYR A 353 -14.81 3.45 8.82
CA TYR A 353 -13.97 2.28 8.65
C TYR A 353 -14.50 1.14 9.51
N CYS A 354 -15.19 0.20 8.88
CA CYS A 354 -15.44 -1.08 9.48
C CYS A 354 -15.42 -2.13 8.38
N ASP A 355 -14.21 -2.51 7.98
CA ASP A 355 -13.98 -3.91 7.74
C ASP A 355 -12.52 -4.30 7.94
N SER A 356 -12.32 -5.19 8.91
CA SER A 356 -11.20 -6.12 9.08
C SER A 356 -9.87 -5.76 8.38
N SER A 357 -9.09 -4.89 9.04
CA SER A 357 -7.61 -4.76 9.01
C SER A 357 -7.05 -3.40 8.57
N LEU A 358 -7.43 -2.33 9.25
CA LEU A 358 -6.61 -1.11 9.23
C LEU A 358 -5.15 -1.49 9.57
N SER A 359 -4.26 -1.34 8.59
CA SER A 359 -2.85 -1.77 8.64
C SER A 359 -1.95 -0.69 8.09
N LEU A 360 -0.77 -0.52 8.68
CA LEU A 360 0.28 0.35 8.15
C LEU A 360 0.78 -0.10 6.77
N ASP A 361 0.56 -1.35 6.37
CA ASP A 361 0.94 -1.83 5.04
C ASP A 361 0.11 -1.18 3.90
N ARG A 362 -1.02 -0.55 4.22
CA ARG A 362 -1.85 0.22 3.27
C ARG A 362 -1.40 1.67 3.11
N VAL A 363 -0.52 2.13 4.00
CA VAL A 363 0.01 3.50 4.02
C VAL A 363 1.32 3.54 3.27
N TRP A 364 1.41 4.45 2.32
CA TRP A 364 2.55 4.62 1.44
C TRP A 364 3.15 6.02 1.61
N VAL A 365 4.47 6.09 1.45
CA VAL A 365 5.24 7.31 1.63
C VAL A 365 5.92 7.64 0.31
N ARG A 366 5.60 8.81 -0.23
CA ARG A 366 6.31 9.42 -1.34
C ARG A 366 7.39 10.32 -0.79
N VAL A 367 8.64 9.96 -0.99
CA VAL A 367 9.79 10.80 -0.69
C VAL A 367 10.09 11.60 -1.94
N ALA A 368 10.17 12.93 -1.82
CA ALA A 368 10.34 13.78 -3.00
C ALA A 368 11.70 13.52 -3.67
N ASP A 369 11.68 13.36 -5.00
CA ASP A 369 12.87 13.47 -5.83
C ASP A 369 13.43 14.88 -5.62
N GLN A 370 14.59 14.99 -4.98
CA GLN A 370 15.06 16.20 -4.30
C GLN A 370 14.86 17.48 -5.13
N ALA A 371 13.98 18.36 -4.64
CA ALA A 371 13.80 19.72 -5.16
C ALA A 371 14.29 20.81 -4.17
N GLY A 372 14.98 20.44 -3.08
CA GLY A 372 15.31 21.35 -1.98
C GLY A 372 16.59 21.03 -1.21
N LEU A 373 16.96 21.93 -0.30
CA LEU A 373 18.20 21.87 0.52
C LEU A 373 18.08 21.01 1.78
N LEU A 374 16.92 20.41 2.03
CA LEU A 374 16.65 19.62 3.23
C LEU A 374 17.10 18.16 3.03
N PRO A 375 17.46 17.44 4.11
CA PRO A 375 17.73 16.00 4.01
C PRO A 375 16.54 15.22 3.51
N GLN A 376 16.81 14.01 3.03
CA GLN A 376 15.86 13.25 2.23
C GLN A 376 14.54 12.94 2.96
N PHE A 377 14.60 12.61 4.25
CA PHE A 377 13.40 12.28 5.02
C PHE A 377 12.59 13.48 5.50
N TRP A 378 13.04 14.71 5.25
CA TRP A 378 12.33 15.93 5.67
C TRP A 378 11.25 16.38 4.68
N ASN A 379 11.21 15.79 3.49
CA ASN A 379 10.24 16.12 2.46
C ASN A 379 9.58 14.84 1.93
N PHE A 380 8.46 14.50 2.54
CA PHE A 380 7.64 13.37 2.14
C PHE A 380 6.17 13.72 2.23
N ASN A 381 5.36 12.93 1.54
CA ASN A 381 3.91 12.95 1.62
C ASN A 381 3.40 11.53 1.85
N ILE A 382 2.27 11.41 2.54
CA ILE A 382 1.58 10.14 2.76
C ILE A 382 0.42 9.97 1.78
N SER A 383 0.20 8.73 1.36
CA SER A 383 -0.97 8.27 0.63
C SER A 383 -1.51 6.99 1.26
N ILE A 384 -2.81 6.75 1.11
CA ILE A 384 -3.46 5.49 1.50
C ILE A 384 -3.96 4.84 0.21
N LEU A 385 -3.50 3.62 -0.06
CA LEU A 385 -3.89 2.85 -1.24
C LEU A 385 -4.70 1.63 -0.78
N ASP A 386 -6.01 1.72 -0.93
CA ASP A 386 -6.95 0.77 -0.33
C ASP A 386 -8.34 0.82 -1.00
N ILE A 387 -9.16 -0.20 -0.76
CA ILE A 387 -10.59 -0.14 -1.04
C ILE A 387 -11.37 0.35 0.18
N TRP A 388 -12.33 1.22 -0.06
CA TRP A 388 -13.11 1.92 0.95
C TRP A 388 -14.49 1.28 1.09
N SER A 389 -14.91 1.06 2.33
CA SER A 389 -16.24 0.53 2.65
C SER A 389 -17.15 1.64 3.17
N ASP A 390 -18.40 1.62 2.71
CA ASP A 390 -19.46 2.42 3.31
C ASP A 390 -20.21 1.61 4.36
N LEU A 391 -20.32 2.13 5.58
CA LEU A 391 -21.33 1.69 6.55
C LEU A 391 -22.72 2.30 6.29
N ILE A 392 -22.87 3.12 5.24
CA ILE A 392 -24.03 4.00 5.06
C ILE A 392 -25.33 3.24 4.72
N HIS A 393 -25.28 1.94 4.44
CA HIS A 393 -26.46 1.15 4.06
C HIS A 393 -26.82 -0.04 4.95
N GLN A 394 -26.42 -0.03 6.23
CA GLN A 394 -27.07 -0.90 7.22
C GLN A 394 -28.12 -0.11 8.02
N PRO A 395 -29.39 -0.04 7.56
CA PRO A 395 -30.47 0.73 8.21
C PRO A 395 -30.84 0.25 9.63
N HIS A 396 -30.22 -0.82 10.13
CA HIS A 396 -30.56 -1.45 11.40
C HIS A 396 -29.43 -1.45 12.44
N LEU A 397 -28.23 -0.95 12.11
CA LEU A 397 -27.19 -0.74 13.11
C LEU A 397 -27.20 0.73 13.52
N SER A 398 -27.22 0.97 14.84
CA SER A 398 -26.85 2.28 15.36
C SER A 398 -25.49 2.63 14.74
N LYS A 399 -25.31 3.88 14.31
CA LYS A 399 -24.00 4.38 13.89
C LYS A 399 -23.00 4.09 15.02
N TYR A 400 -22.30 2.97 14.97
CA TYR A 400 -21.25 2.65 15.94
C TYR A 400 -20.19 3.74 15.80
N PRO A 401 -19.65 4.27 16.91
CA PRO A 401 -19.12 5.61 16.93
C PRO A 401 -17.80 5.71 16.16
N PRO A 402 -17.34 6.93 15.82
CA PRO A 402 -15.99 7.25 15.32
C PRO A 402 -14.81 6.68 16.15
N ALA A 403 -15.08 5.94 17.23
CA ALA A 403 -14.15 5.30 18.14
C ALA A 403 -13.16 4.33 17.46
N TYR A 404 -13.55 3.58 16.42
CA TYR A 404 -12.62 2.63 15.77
C TYR A 404 -11.46 3.31 15.03
N GLY A 405 -11.74 4.42 14.33
CA GLY A 405 -10.71 5.22 13.67
C GLY A 405 -9.72 5.82 14.67
N HIS A 406 -10.21 6.35 15.78
CA HIS A 406 -9.37 6.85 16.87
C HIS A 406 -8.54 5.73 17.51
N HIS A 407 -9.15 4.57 17.80
CA HIS A 407 -8.42 3.43 18.34
C HIS A 407 -7.28 3.00 17.41
N PHE A 408 -7.54 2.92 16.10
CA PHE A 408 -6.52 2.60 15.11
C PHE A 408 -5.41 3.64 15.04
N LEU A 409 -5.76 4.93 14.94
CA LEU A 409 -4.77 6.01 14.87
C LEU A 409 -3.92 6.09 16.14
N GLY A 410 -4.54 5.93 17.31
CA GLY A 410 -3.83 5.84 18.59
C GLY A 410 -2.89 4.63 18.63
N THR A 411 -3.33 3.47 18.12
CA THR A 411 -2.49 2.28 18.03
C THR A 411 -1.30 2.49 17.09
N ILE A 412 -1.53 3.07 15.90
CA ILE A 412 -0.45 3.43 14.96
C ILE A 412 0.52 4.42 15.58
N TRP A 413 0.03 5.38 16.35
CA TRP A 413 0.87 6.37 17.03
C TRP A 413 1.96 5.69 17.85
N PHE A 414 1.57 4.74 18.69
CA PHE A 414 2.52 3.97 19.49
C PHE A 414 3.38 3.04 18.64
N TYR A 415 2.85 2.39 17.60
CA TYR A 415 3.66 1.53 16.73
C TYR A 415 4.73 2.31 15.99
N ALA A 416 4.40 3.49 15.45
CA ALA A 416 5.35 4.35 14.76
C ALA A 416 6.48 4.82 15.68
N LEU A 417 6.14 5.13 16.95
CA LEU A 417 7.12 5.59 17.92
C LEU A 417 7.99 4.47 18.50
N LEU A 418 7.43 3.27 18.73
CA LEU A 418 8.01 2.27 19.64
C LEU A 418 8.45 0.95 19.00
N VAL A 419 8.04 0.66 17.76
CA VAL A 419 8.47 -0.57 17.08
C VAL A 419 9.90 -0.39 16.57
N ASN A 420 10.76 -1.33 16.92
CA ASN A 420 12.18 -1.35 16.58
C ASN A 420 12.71 -2.79 16.46
N ASP A 421 14.02 -3.00 16.37
CA ASP A 421 14.56 -4.34 16.14
C ASP A 421 14.33 -5.31 17.32
N HIS A 422 14.27 -4.78 18.54
CA HIS A 422 14.10 -5.53 19.79
C HIS A 422 12.67 -5.55 20.30
N GLN A 423 11.79 -4.77 19.67
CA GLN A 423 10.40 -4.58 20.09
C GLN A 423 9.44 -4.67 18.90
N SER A 424 8.75 -5.81 18.82
CA SER A 424 7.74 -6.06 17.79
C SER A 424 6.40 -5.37 18.09
N VAL A 425 5.54 -5.33 17.07
CA VAL A 425 4.16 -4.82 17.17
C VAL A 425 3.39 -5.55 18.28
N GLU A 426 3.56 -6.87 18.39
CA GLU A 426 2.88 -7.69 19.40
C GLU A 426 3.31 -7.32 20.82
N LYS A 427 4.58 -7.00 21.01
CA LYS A 427 5.11 -6.57 22.31
C LYS A 427 4.57 -5.20 22.71
N VAL A 428 4.56 -4.23 21.79
CA VAL A 428 3.97 -2.89 22.04
C VAL A 428 2.49 -3.01 22.35
N ARG A 429 1.75 -3.80 21.56
CA ARG A 429 0.32 -4.05 21.77
C ARG A 429 0.04 -4.66 23.14
N ALA A 430 0.77 -5.72 23.49
CA ALA A 430 0.59 -6.40 24.77
C ALA A 430 0.84 -5.47 25.96
N GLU A 431 1.77 -4.51 25.83
CA GLU A 431 2.00 -3.51 26.88
C GLU A 431 0.91 -2.44 26.91
N LEU A 432 0.46 -1.95 25.75
CA LEU A 432 -0.67 -1.03 25.68
C LEU A 432 -1.91 -1.62 26.34
N ASP A 433 -2.25 -2.88 25.99
CA ASP A 433 -3.42 -3.60 26.50
C ASP A 433 -3.47 -3.67 28.04
N LYS A 434 -2.31 -3.68 28.72
CA LYS A 434 -2.23 -3.64 30.20
C LYS A 434 -2.71 -2.31 30.78
N HIS A 435 -2.45 -1.21 30.08
CA HIS A 435 -2.74 0.16 30.54
C HIS A 435 -4.07 0.70 29.98
N MET A 436 -4.68 0.01 29.01
CA MET A 436 -5.99 0.38 28.44
C MET A 436 -7.08 0.57 29.50
N PRO A 437 -7.22 -0.27 30.55
CA PRO A 437 -8.24 -0.06 31.57
C PRO A 437 -8.05 1.27 32.31
N ALA A 438 -6.81 1.65 32.63
CA ALA A 438 -6.51 2.90 33.33
C ALA A 438 -6.70 4.14 32.44
N LEU A 439 -6.42 4.01 31.15
CA LEU A 439 -6.62 5.05 30.14
C LEU A 439 -8.11 5.35 29.88
N SER A 440 -8.99 4.37 30.16
CA SER A 440 -10.44 4.52 30.12
C SER A 440 -11.02 5.13 31.40
N VAL A 441 -10.21 5.73 32.28
CA VAL A 441 -10.68 6.58 33.38
C VAL A 441 -10.52 8.04 32.97
N GLN A 442 -11.55 8.86 33.21
CA GLN A 442 -11.57 10.28 32.85
C GLN A 442 -10.43 11.04 33.55
N ASP A 443 -9.83 12.01 32.84
CA ASP A 443 -8.79 12.95 33.33
C ASP A 443 -7.40 12.38 33.66
N ARG A 444 -7.09 11.14 33.27
CA ARG A 444 -5.71 10.62 33.38
C ARG A 444 -4.88 10.86 32.13
N VAL A 445 -3.62 11.21 32.35
CA VAL A 445 -2.58 11.41 31.33
C VAL A 445 -1.78 10.10 31.18
N PHE A 446 -1.47 9.69 29.94
CA PHE A 446 -0.90 8.36 29.68
C PHE A 446 0.49 8.19 30.30
N SER A 447 1.34 9.22 30.24
CA SER A 447 2.67 9.25 30.83
C SER A 447 2.66 9.05 32.35
N GLU A 448 1.64 9.55 33.05
CA GLU A 448 1.46 9.33 34.49
C GLU A 448 1.02 7.89 34.80
N ILE A 449 0.15 7.32 33.96
CA ILE A 449 -0.31 5.93 34.10
C ILE A 449 0.90 4.98 34.00
N ILE A 450 1.74 5.13 32.97
CA ILE A 450 2.89 4.24 32.78
C ILE A 450 3.95 4.38 33.88
N GLN A 451 4.08 5.56 34.49
CA GLN A 451 4.98 5.80 35.63
C GLN A 451 4.44 5.17 36.92
N THR A 452 3.14 5.25 37.16
CA THR A 452 2.51 4.74 38.38
C THR A 452 2.30 3.23 38.38
N GLU A 453 1.96 2.65 37.22
CA GLU A 453 1.70 1.22 37.07
C GLU A 453 2.95 0.42 36.69
N GLY A 454 4.03 1.09 36.32
CA GLY A 454 5.32 0.48 35.97
C GLY A 454 5.27 -0.24 34.62
N ALA A 455 5.34 0.52 33.52
CA ALA A 455 5.18 0.00 32.17
C ALA A 455 6.44 -0.71 31.57
N GLY A 456 7.35 -1.17 32.44
CA GLY A 456 8.64 -1.70 32.04
C GLY A 456 9.47 -0.70 31.21
N THR A 457 10.39 -1.22 30.39
CA THR A 457 11.25 -0.42 29.51
C THR A 457 10.62 -0.16 28.13
N VAL A 458 9.36 -0.56 27.90
CA VAL A 458 8.69 -0.53 26.58
C VAL A 458 8.45 0.90 26.07
N PHE A 459 8.08 1.82 26.96
CA PHE A 459 7.81 3.23 26.63
C PHE A 459 9.02 4.14 26.88
N ALA A 460 10.22 3.57 27.06
CA ALA A 460 11.43 4.35 27.20
C ALA A 460 11.74 5.13 25.91
N PRO A 461 12.24 6.38 26.01
CA PRO A 461 12.51 7.22 24.83
C PRO A 461 13.56 6.62 23.89
N GLU A 462 14.46 5.77 24.40
CA GLU A 462 15.46 5.05 23.60
C GLU A 462 14.83 4.11 22.56
N ASN A 463 13.61 3.64 22.78
CA ASN A 463 12.93 2.75 21.83
C ASN A 463 12.50 3.44 20.55
N ILE A 464 12.65 4.77 20.45
CA ILE A 464 12.43 5.49 19.19
C ILE A 464 13.45 5.12 18.12
N PHE A 465 14.66 4.73 18.53
CA PHE A 465 15.73 4.29 17.66
C PHE A 465 15.50 2.85 17.22
N TRP A 466 16.01 2.50 16.04
CA TRP A 466 15.94 1.13 15.55
C TRP A 466 16.74 0.15 16.43
N ILE A 467 17.90 0.58 16.93
CA ILE A 467 18.78 -0.16 17.85
C ILE A 467 18.94 0.66 19.16
N PRO A 468 18.15 0.40 20.21
CA PRO A 468 18.13 1.21 21.43
C PRO A 468 19.39 1.11 22.32
N GLU A 469 20.07 -0.04 22.36
CA GLU A 469 21.08 -0.41 23.38
C GLU A 469 22.31 0.51 23.43
N SER A 470 22.58 1.21 22.32
CA SER A 470 23.73 2.10 22.17
C SER A 470 23.36 3.58 22.31
N LYS A 471 22.11 3.89 22.63
CA LYS A 471 21.54 5.23 22.59
C LYS A 471 21.20 5.71 23.99
N HIS A 472 21.39 7.00 24.20
CA HIS A 472 21.04 7.68 25.44
C HIS A 472 20.25 8.93 25.09
N VAL A 473 19.05 9.08 25.65
CA VAL A 473 18.25 10.29 25.50
C VAL A 473 18.48 11.19 26.70
N GLY A 474 18.78 12.47 26.46
CA GLY A 474 18.97 13.43 27.54
C GLY A 474 17.67 13.63 28.34
N GLU A 475 17.77 13.66 29.67
CA GLU A 475 16.62 13.86 30.57
C GLU A 475 15.82 15.13 30.24
N ASN A 476 16.50 16.15 29.72
CA ASN A 476 15.88 17.42 29.29
C ASN A 476 14.81 17.23 28.21
N TRP A 477 14.84 16.13 27.45
CA TRP A 477 13.87 15.85 26.39
C TRP A 477 12.79 14.85 26.79
N HIS A 478 12.85 14.29 28.00
CA HIS A 478 11.82 13.36 28.50
C HIS A 478 10.44 14.03 28.58
N ALA A 479 10.38 15.33 28.84
CA ALA A 479 9.13 16.08 28.81
C ALA A 479 8.48 16.10 27.41
N LEU A 480 9.28 16.26 26.35
CA LEU A 480 8.80 16.22 24.96
C LEU A 480 8.35 14.81 24.57
N TRP A 481 9.08 13.79 25.02
CA TRP A 481 8.71 12.39 24.83
C TRP A 481 7.37 12.06 25.51
N ASN A 482 7.23 12.39 26.79
CA ASN A 482 6.01 12.15 27.55
C ASN A 482 4.80 12.85 26.91
N LYS A 483 4.94 14.11 26.52
CA LYS A 483 3.90 14.84 25.78
C LYS A 483 3.53 14.16 24.45
N SER A 484 4.49 13.55 23.77
CA SER A 484 4.24 12.76 22.55
C SER A 484 3.41 11.51 22.84
N LEU A 485 3.73 10.79 23.92
CA LEU A 485 2.95 9.62 24.37
C LEU A 485 1.55 10.02 24.83
N ASP A 486 1.42 11.18 25.50
CA ASP A 486 0.14 11.69 26.01
C ASP A 486 -0.83 12.04 24.90
N ILE A 487 -0.36 12.65 23.81
CA ILE A 487 -1.17 12.90 22.61
C ILE A 487 -1.67 11.58 22.02
N GLY A 488 -0.79 10.58 21.87
CA GLY A 488 -1.18 9.25 21.37
C GLY A 488 -2.19 8.56 22.29
N GLY A 489 -1.97 8.65 23.61
CA GLY A 489 -2.89 8.14 24.63
C GLY A 489 -4.25 8.83 24.59
N ALA A 490 -4.31 10.13 24.36
CA ALA A 490 -5.56 10.87 24.22
C ALA A 490 -6.38 10.40 23.00
N ILE A 491 -5.73 10.17 21.86
CA ILE A 491 -6.38 9.59 20.66
C ILE A 491 -6.89 8.18 20.97
N LEU A 492 -6.05 7.33 21.57
CA LEU A 492 -6.42 5.96 21.90
C LEU A 492 -7.59 5.92 22.90
N ALA A 493 -7.59 6.80 23.90
CA ALA A 493 -8.67 6.92 24.88
C ALA A 493 -10.00 7.36 24.24
N ALA A 494 -9.95 8.29 23.29
CA ALA A 494 -11.11 8.69 22.49
C ALA A 494 -11.68 7.51 21.68
N GLY A 495 -10.83 6.54 21.31
CA GLY A 495 -11.23 5.30 20.68
C GLY A 495 -11.89 4.27 21.61
N LEU A 496 -11.78 4.43 22.93
CA LEU A 496 -12.35 3.50 23.91
C LEU A 496 -13.66 4.00 24.54
N GLN A 497 -13.89 5.31 24.52
CA GLN A 497 -15.05 5.93 25.18
C GLN A 497 -15.86 6.77 24.20
N SER A 498 -17.11 6.36 23.95
CA SER A 498 -18.05 7.12 23.12
C SER A 498 -18.41 8.51 23.69
N GLU A 499 -18.18 8.74 24.98
CA GLU A 499 -18.56 9.98 25.69
C GLU A 499 -17.40 10.95 25.96
N ARG A 500 -16.14 10.53 25.71
CA ARG A 500 -14.99 11.44 25.87
C ARG A 500 -15.02 12.44 24.71
N LYS A 501 -15.15 13.73 25.04
CA LYS A 501 -15.07 14.81 24.05
C LYS A 501 -13.64 14.88 23.51
N TRP A 502 -13.36 14.18 22.43
CA TRP A 502 -12.18 14.44 21.62
C TRP A 502 -12.44 15.63 20.72
N SER A 503 -11.57 16.63 20.80
CA SER A 503 -11.65 17.84 19.98
C SER A 503 -10.51 17.81 18.95
N PRO A 504 -10.82 17.78 17.63
CA PRO A 504 -9.80 17.91 16.59
C PRO A 504 -8.97 19.17 16.77
N ASP A 505 -9.59 20.28 17.19
CA ASP A 505 -8.92 21.57 17.37
C ASP A 505 -7.92 21.55 18.52
N GLU A 506 -8.29 20.94 19.65
CA GLU A 506 -7.39 20.77 20.80
C GLU A 506 -6.23 19.83 20.44
N PHE A 507 -6.53 18.72 19.75
CA PHE A 507 -5.50 17.82 19.23
C PHE A 507 -4.49 18.57 18.33
N TRP A 508 -4.97 19.34 17.35
CA TRP A 508 -4.08 20.08 16.45
C TRP A 508 -3.30 21.17 17.17
N LEU A 509 -3.88 21.81 18.20
CA LEU A 509 -3.17 22.77 19.03
C LEU A 509 -2.02 22.10 19.79
N ASP A 510 -2.28 21.00 20.49
CA ASP A 510 -1.27 20.28 21.28
C ASP A 510 -0.16 19.70 20.39
N TYR A 511 -0.55 19.10 19.26
CA TYR A 511 0.37 18.56 18.26
C TYR A 511 1.28 19.64 17.66
N ASN A 512 0.72 20.78 17.24
CA ASN A 512 1.51 21.85 16.65
C ASN A 512 2.41 22.54 17.68
N THR A 513 1.95 22.64 18.93
CA THR A 513 2.77 23.13 20.04
C THR A 513 3.96 22.21 20.26
N LEU A 514 3.73 20.91 20.43
CA LEU A 514 4.79 19.91 20.60
C LEU A 514 5.80 19.94 19.43
N ARG A 515 5.34 20.01 18.18
CA ARG A 515 6.25 20.09 17.02
C ARG A 515 7.07 21.38 17.01
N THR A 516 6.50 22.49 17.48
CA THR A 516 7.21 23.77 17.59
C THR A 516 8.24 23.71 18.71
N ASP A 517 7.90 23.11 19.86
CA ASP A 517 8.81 22.90 20.98
C ASP A 517 10.02 22.05 20.54
N ILE A 518 9.77 20.92 19.88
CA ILE A 518 10.82 20.04 19.34
C ILE A 518 11.69 20.77 18.32
N LYS A 519 11.10 21.54 17.40
CA LYS A 519 11.88 22.35 16.44
C LYS A 519 12.77 23.37 17.16
N THR A 520 12.24 24.02 18.19
CA THR A 520 12.97 25.03 18.95
C THR A 520 14.19 24.42 19.63
N GLU A 521 14.05 23.24 20.24
CA GLU A 521 15.18 22.51 20.84
C GLU A 521 16.15 21.98 19.77
N LEU A 522 15.63 21.46 18.66
CA LEU A 522 16.43 20.90 17.58
C LEU A 522 17.35 21.95 16.93
N PHE A 523 16.80 23.14 16.64
CA PHE A 523 17.54 24.26 16.04
C PHE A 523 18.10 25.25 17.07
N GLY A 524 17.79 25.05 18.35
CA GLY A 524 18.32 25.83 19.46
C GLY A 524 19.82 25.68 19.57
N GLN A 525 20.51 26.77 19.91
CA GLN A 525 21.90 26.69 20.33
C GLN A 525 21.94 25.91 21.63
N ALA A 526 22.71 24.81 21.69
CA ALA A 526 23.02 24.19 22.96
C ALA A 526 23.58 25.28 23.90
N PRO A 527 23.22 25.32 25.19
CA PRO A 527 23.89 26.21 26.13
C PRO A 527 25.38 25.91 26.00
N SER A 528 26.12 26.90 25.53
CA SER A 528 27.50 26.82 25.07
C SER A 528 28.30 25.83 25.91
N ALA A 529 28.54 24.63 25.38
CA ALA A 529 29.73 23.90 25.75
C ALA A 529 30.87 24.86 25.48
N THR A 530 31.65 25.12 26.53
CA THR A 530 32.83 26.00 26.51
C THR A 530 33.54 25.82 25.18
N PRO A 531 33.80 26.89 24.40
CA PRO A 531 34.31 26.74 23.05
C PRO A 531 35.48 25.78 23.10
N ALA A 532 35.34 24.66 22.36
CA ALA A 532 36.46 23.76 22.16
C ALA A 532 37.63 24.65 21.78
N LYS A 533 38.72 24.58 22.57
CA LYS A 533 39.97 25.23 22.20
C LYS A 533 40.38 24.59 20.88
N TYR A 534 39.99 25.22 19.78
CA TYR A 534 40.54 24.90 18.49
C TYR A 534 42.07 25.00 18.64
N PRO A 535 42.84 24.01 18.18
CA PRO A 535 44.27 24.22 18.01
C PRO A 535 44.43 25.50 17.17
N PRO A 536 45.39 26.39 17.52
CA PRO A 536 45.45 27.72 16.96
C PRO A 536 45.40 27.62 15.45
N GLU A 537 44.36 28.21 14.86
CA GLU A 537 44.24 28.39 13.42
C GLU A 537 45.59 28.89 12.91
N ASP A 538 46.13 28.22 11.89
CA ASP A 538 47.36 28.61 11.23
C ASP A 538 47.24 30.10 10.91
N PRO A 539 48.01 30.99 11.56
CA PRO A 539 47.80 32.43 11.49
C PRO A 539 47.89 32.94 10.05
N ALA A 540 48.51 32.17 9.15
CA ALA A 540 48.50 32.40 7.71
C ALA A 540 47.08 32.35 7.10
N ILE A 541 46.23 31.40 7.49
CA ILE A 541 44.88 31.23 6.94
C ILE A 541 43.96 32.35 7.42
N ALA A 542 44.04 32.71 8.70
CA ALA A 542 43.29 33.84 9.27
C ALA A 542 43.68 35.17 8.60
N ASP A 543 44.96 35.36 8.28
CA ASP A 543 45.44 36.57 7.61
C ASP A 543 45.02 36.63 6.13
N ILE A 544 44.98 35.47 5.44
CA ILE A 544 44.44 35.36 4.06
C ILE A 544 42.95 35.70 4.03
N LEU A 545 42.15 35.14 4.95
CA LEU A 545 40.71 35.40 5.02
C LEU A 545 40.42 36.86 5.37
N ASN A 546 41.16 37.46 6.31
CA ASN A 546 41.04 38.88 6.63
C ASN A 546 41.44 39.79 5.47
N ARG A 547 42.47 39.44 4.70
CA ARG A 547 42.85 40.16 3.48
C ARG A 547 41.76 40.11 2.41
N LEU A 548 41.12 38.96 2.21
CA LEU A 548 40.00 38.81 1.27
C LEU A 548 38.79 39.64 1.71
N LEU A 549 38.43 39.57 3.00
CA LEU A 549 37.34 40.37 3.59
C LEU A 549 37.60 41.88 3.47
N THR A 550 38.84 42.31 3.68
CA THR A 550 39.22 43.73 3.57
C THR A 550 39.20 44.21 2.13
N LYS A 551 39.63 43.36 1.18
CA LYS A 551 39.56 43.65 -0.26
C LYS A 551 38.11 43.84 -0.71
N TRP A 552 37.23 42.93 -0.34
CA TRP A 552 35.80 42.99 -0.71
C TRP A 552 35.09 44.19 -0.08
N ARG A 553 35.42 44.56 1.16
CA ARG A 553 34.91 45.78 1.79
C ARG A 553 35.37 47.08 1.10
N ARG A 554 36.53 47.07 0.43
CA ARG A 554 37.00 48.21 -0.39
C ARG A 554 36.28 48.29 -1.74
N GLU A 555 35.98 47.15 -2.35
CA GLU A 555 35.31 47.10 -3.65
C GLU A 555 33.80 47.41 -3.56
N ILE A 556 33.19 47.25 -2.38
CA ILE A 556 31.74 47.46 -2.16
C ILE A 556 31.37 48.90 -1.74
N ARG A 557 32.30 49.86 -1.65
CA ARG A 557 31.92 51.28 -1.47
C ARG A 557 31.59 51.92 -2.83
N PRO A 558 30.34 52.33 -3.10
CA PRO A 558 30.06 53.14 -4.28
C PRO A 558 30.73 54.51 -4.11
N SER A 559 31.34 54.99 -5.18
CA SER A 559 31.76 56.38 -5.31
C SER A 559 30.54 57.31 -5.16
N ALA A 560 30.36 57.88 -3.97
CA ALA A 560 29.98 59.29 -3.86
C ALA A 560 31.07 60.07 -4.61
N THR A 561 30.83 61.00 -5.53
CA THR A 561 29.84 62.09 -5.65
C THR A 561 30.05 62.70 -7.08
N PRO A 562 29.41 63.80 -7.55
CA PRO A 562 28.73 64.90 -6.85
C PRO A 562 27.21 64.94 -7.01
#